data_AF-A0A0R1HW82-F1
#
_entry.id   AF-A0A0R1HW82-F1
#
_cell.length_a   1.000
_cell.length_b   1.000
_cell.length_c   1.000
_cell.angle_alpha   90.00
_cell.angle_beta   90.00
_cell.angle_gamma   90.00
#
_symmetry.space_group_name_H-M   'P 1'
#
loop_
_entity.id
_entity.type
_entity.pdbx_description
1 polymer ?
#
loop_
_entity_poly.entity_id
_entity_poly.type
_entity_poly.pdbx_seq_one_letter_code
_entity_poly.pdbx_strand_id
1 'polypeptide(L)'
;MIANRLSILIAERHLKASRISKDTGIARSTLNSITSNTSKMIQLETINTLCQYLNVSPNEFFEFLPFDVEFSPDFTLDNIQTNLNMPNDSYVLNDFTIKGIEIDGFLKQSFIRETTGFRERTFDLTIRQIKDFDYMYLSSEDSLYDTNLEFDVLLGHTKDNDSYTKDLDGFTELWDKELPTSFQSAITNEIMNQTTDLFRSQVIAYLAEQGINDLDQEARKSFANAFKSIHFLFSFSFDNAYKPDVEPASLTISFDSLPF
;
A
#
# COMPACT_ATOMS: atom_id res chain seq x y z
N MET A 1 -6.89 -8.46 -17.29
CA MET A 1 -7.27 -8.54 -15.87
C MET A 1 -8.67 -9.08 -15.72
N ILE A 2 -8.90 -9.97 -14.76
CA ILE A 2 -10.23 -10.47 -14.42
C ILE A 2 -10.48 -10.27 -12.93
N ALA A 3 -11.65 -9.74 -12.58
CA ALA A 3 -12.10 -9.56 -11.20
C ALA A 3 -13.49 -10.16 -11.04
N ASN A 4 -13.81 -10.64 -9.84
CA ASN A 4 -15.15 -11.10 -9.50
C ASN A 4 -15.94 -10.00 -8.79
N ARG A 5 -17.26 -10.01 -8.99
CA ARG A 5 -18.21 -9.04 -8.43
C ARG A 5 -18.92 -9.58 -7.19
N LEU A 6 -18.40 -10.62 -6.53
CA LEU A 6 -19.11 -11.29 -5.44
C LEU A 6 -19.43 -10.35 -4.28
N SER A 7 -18.51 -9.47 -3.88
CA SER A 7 -18.75 -8.47 -2.83
C SER A 7 -19.96 -7.57 -3.14
N ILE A 8 -20.04 -7.09 -4.37
CA ILE A 8 -21.13 -6.25 -4.88
C ILE A 8 -22.45 -7.05 -4.90
N LEU A 9 -22.44 -8.24 -5.50
CA LEU A 9 -23.62 -9.09 -5.64
C LEU A 9 -24.24 -9.50 -4.29
N ILE A 10 -23.39 -9.72 -3.28
CA ILE A 10 -23.81 -10.02 -1.90
C ILE A 10 -24.43 -8.78 -1.25
N ALA A 11 -23.79 -7.61 -1.41
CA ALA A 11 -24.26 -6.36 -0.83
C ALA A 11 -25.62 -5.93 -1.39
N GLU A 12 -25.79 -5.99 -2.72
CA GLU A 12 -27.06 -5.70 -3.42
C GLU A 12 -28.23 -6.55 -2.93
N ARG A 13 -27.95 -7.78 -2.48
CA ARG A 13 -28.96 -8.74 -1.98
C ARG A 13 -29.08 -8.76 -0.46
N HIS A 14 -28.37 -7.88 0.25
CA HIS A 14 -28.28 -7.85 1.72
C HIS A 14 -27.92 -9.21 2.34
N LEU A 15 -27.07 -9.98 1.65
CA LEU A 15 -26.61 -11.28 2.11
C LEU A 15 -25.36 -11.13 2.98
N LYS A 16 -25.12 -12.13 3.84
CA LYS A 16 -23.86 -12.25 4.60
C LYS A 16 -23.08 -13.43 4.06
N ALA A 17 -21.75 -13.28 3.91
CA ALA A 17 -20.88 -14.39 3.49
C ALA A 17 -21.03 -15.64 4.37
N SER A 18 -21.30 -15.45 5.67
CA SER A 18 -21.57 -16.55 6.61
C SER A 18 -22.83 -17.36 6.27
N ARG A 19 -23.86 -16.73 5.72
CA ARG A 19 -25.08 -17.40 5.24
C ARG A 19 -24.79 -18.18 3.97
N ILE A 20 -24.10 -17.57 3.01
CA ILE A 20 -23.73 -18.22 1.75
C ILE A 20 -22.90 -19.47 2.01
N SER A 21 -21.94 -19.39 2.93
CA SER A 21 -21.14 -20.53 3.37
C SER A 21 -22.00 -21.70 3.87
N LYS A 22 -23.00 -21.41 4.70
CA LYS A 22 -23.92 -22.41 5.24
C LYS A 22 -24.78 -23.04 4.16
N ASP A 23 -25.30 -22.23 3.25
CA ASP A 23 -26.28 -22.67 2.25
C ASP A 23 -25.60 -23.40 1.07
N THR A 24 -24.37 -23.03 0.72
CA THR A 24 -23.63 -23.60 -0.42
C THR A 24 -22.59 -24.64 -0.04
N GLY A 25 -22.22 -24.73 1.25
CA GLY A 25 -21.14 -25.60 1.72
C GLY A 25 -19.73 -25.08 1.41
N ILE A 26 -19.59 -23.93 0.76
CA ILE A 26 -18.28 -23.31 0.50
C ILE A 26 -17.69 -22.82 1.81
N ALA A 27 -16.41 -23.14 2.07
CA ALA A 27 -15.71 -22.71 3.27
C ALA A 27 -15.66 -21.17 3.38
N ARG A 28 -15.80 -20.64 4.60
CA ARG A 28 -15.76 -19.19 4.85
C ARG A 28 -14.45 -18.55 4.40
N SER A 29 -13.31 -19.22 4.60
CA SER A 29 -12.01 -18.75 4.14
C SER A 29 -11.99 -18.55 2.63
N THR A 30 -12.49 -19.54 1.87
CA THR A 30 -12.62 -19.46 0.41
C THR A 30 -13.54 -18.32 -0.01
N LEU A 31 -14.72 -18.20 0.60
CA LEU A 31 -15.63 -17.09 0.30
C LEU A 31 -14.99 -15.74 0.59
N ASN A 32 -14.29 -15.59 1.71
CA ASN A 32 -13.60 -14.36 2.06
C ASN A 32 -12.58 -13.99 0.98
N SER A 33 -11.70 -14.93 0.58
CA SER A 33 -10.71 -14.69 -0.47
C SER A 33 -11.33 -14.34 -1.84
N ILE A 34 -12.47 -14.94 -2.18
CA ILE A 34 -13.21 -14.58 -3.40
C ILE A 34 -13.80 -13.17 -3.25
N THR A 35 -14.51 -12.88 -2.15
CA THR A 35 -15.12 -11.57 -1.93
C THR A 35 -14.11 -10.41 -1.90
N SER A 36 -12.89 -10.67 -1.46
CA SER A 36 -11.80 -9.69 -1.45
C SER A 36 -10.97 -9.65 -2.73
N ASN A 37 -11.34 -10.42 -3.77
CA ASN A 37 -10.56 -10.55 -5.01
C ASN A 37 -9.09 -10.97 -4.82
N THR A 38 -8.74 -11.62 -3.70
CA THR A 38 -7.37 -12.08 -3.42
C THR A 38 -7.13 -13.53 -3.84
N SER A 39 -8.16 -14.22 -4.34
CA SER A 39 -8.04 -15.60 -4.80
C SER A 39 -7.30 -15.67 -6.14
N LYS A 40 -6.14 -16.33 -6.17
CA LYS A 40 -5.38 -16.59 -7.42
C LYS A 40 -6.06 -17.63 -8.33
N MET A 41 -6.94 -18.46 -7.78
CA MET A 41 -7.65 -19.51 -8.49
C MET A 41 -9.05 -19.66 -7.90
N ILE A 42 -10.06 -19.84 -8.75
CA ILE A 42 -11.41 -20.22 -8.32
C ILE A 42 -11.81 -21.43 -9.15
N GLN A 43 -12.21 -22.51 -8.47
CA GLN A 43 -12.68 -23.72 -9.14
C GLN A 43 -13.99 -23.43 -9.90
N LEU A 44 -14.15 -24.02 -11.08
CA LEU A 44 -15.36 -23.83 -11.91
C LEU A 44 -16.61 -24.31 -11.18
N GLU A 45 -16.50 -25.38 -10.39
CA GLU A 45 -17.59 -25.89 -9.54
C GLU A 45 -18.03 -24.83 -8.53
N THR A 46 -17.07 -24.12 -7.91
CA THR A 46 -17.35 -23.03 -6.96
C THR A 46 -18.05 -21.88 -7.66
N ILE A 47 -17.60 -21.48 -8.85
CA ILE A 47 -18.24 -20.44 -9.66
C ILE A 47 -19.67 -20.86 -10.01
N ASN A 48 -19.87 -22.09 -10.50
CA ASN A 48 -21.18 -22.62 -10.84
C ASN A 48 -22.14 -22.62 -9.64
N THR A 49 -21.69 -23.07 -8.47
CA THR A 49 -22.51 -23.04 -7.24
C THR A 49 -22.88 -21.61 -6.84
N LEU A 50 -21.94 -20.66 -6.89
CA LEU A 50 -22.21 -19.26 -6.57
C LEU A 50 -23.17 -18.60 -7.57
N CYS A 51 -22.98 -18.86 -8.86
CA CYS A 51 -23.87 -18.39 -9.92
C CYS A 51 -25.31 -18.91 -9.74
N GLN A 52 -25.47 -20.20 -9.44
CA GLN A 52 -26.79 -20.80 -9.14
C GLN A 52 -27.43 -20.18 -7.89
N TYR A 53 -26.65 -20.05 -6.81
CA TYR A 53 -27.14 -19.50 -5.54
C TYR A 53 -27.58 -18.04 -5.66
N LEU A 54 -26.83 -17.22 -6.41
CA LEU A 54 -27.11 -15.80 -6.60
C LEU A 54 -28.05 -15.51 -7.78
N ASN A 55 -28.38 -16.55 -8.55
CA ASN A 55 -29.14 -16.49 -9.80
C ASN A 55 -28.54 -15.48 -10.80
N VAL A 56 -27.25 -15.65 -11.10
CA VAL A 56 -26.49 -14.83 -12.07
C VAL A 56 -25.75 -15.71 -13.06
N SER A 57 -25.44 -15.15 -14.23
CA SER A 57 -24.55 -15.75 -15.22
C SER A 57 -23.07 -15.48 -14.90
N PRO A 58 -22.12 -16.26 -15.46
CA PRO A 58 -20.70 -15.98 -15.32
C PRO A 58 -20.28 -14.58 -15.79
N ASN A 59 -20.95 -14.03 -16.82
CA ASN A 59 -20.71 -12.68 -17.32
C ASN A 59 -21.18 -11.58 -16.35
N GLU A 60 -22.17 -11.87 -15.50
CA GLU A 60 -22.57 -10.96 -14.43
C GLU A 60 -21.68 -11.11 -13.19
N PHE A 61 -21.09 -12.29 -13.00
CA PHE A 61 -20.21 -12.61 -11.88
C PHE A 61 -18.80 -12.04 -12.07
N PHE A 62 -18.25 -12.09 -13.28
CA PHE A 62 -16.91 -11.58 -13.59
C PHE A 62 -16.96 -10.27 -14.36
N GLU A 63 -15.97 -9.43 -14.10
CA GLU A 63 -15.63 -8.25 -14.87
C GLU A 63 -14.27 -8.47 -15.54
N PHE A 64 -14.13 -8.10 -16.80
CA PHE A 64 -12.94 -8.36 -17.59
C PHE A 64 -12.41 -7.07 -18.23
N LEU A 65 -11.11 -6.85 -18.09
CA LEU A 65 -10.35 -5.84 -18.83
C LEU A 65 -9.39 -6.52 -19.81
N PRO A 66 -9.29 -6.03 -21.06
CA PRO A 66 -8.43 -6.61 -22.10
C PRO A 66 -6.93 -6.33 -21.90
N PHE A 67 -6.54 -5.93 -20.69
CA PHE A 67 -5.18 -5.66 -20.25
C PHE A 67 -5.06 -5.94 -18.75
N ASP A 68 -3.83 -6.16 -18.29
CA ASP A 68 -3.46 -6.26 -16.88
C ASP A 68 -2.73 -4.99 -16.45
N VAL A 69 -2.91 -4.62 -15.18
CA VAL A 69 -2.19 -3.52 -14.54
C VAL A 69 -1.53 -4.08 -13.30
N GLU A 70 -0.24 -3.81 -13.15
CA GLU A 70 0.56 -4.22 -12.00
C GLU A 70 1.32 -3.00 -11.48
N PHE A 71 1.32 -2.81 -10.16
CA PHE A 71 2.13 -1.78 -9.52
C PHE A 71 3.37 -2.41 -8.88
N SER A 72 4.50 -1.73 -8.99
CA SER A 72 5.72 -2.07 -8.26
C SER A 72 6.39 -0.81 -7.71
N PRO A 73 6.52 -0.65 -6.39
CA PRO A 73 7.30 0.41 -5.78
C PRO A 73 8.79 0.06 -5.73
N ASP A 74 9.64 1.06 -5.81
CA ASP A 74 11.08 1.00 -5.57
C ASP A 74 11.50 2.13 -4.62
N PHE A 75 12.23 1.75 -3.58
CA PHE A 75 12.60 2.66 -2.52
C PHE A 75 13.81 2.17 -1.75
N THR A 76 14.74 3.08 -1.50
CA THR A 76 15.86 2.86 -0.60
C THR A 76 15.96 4.06 0.35
N LEU A 77 16.16 3.78 1.64
CA LEU A 77 16.43 4.80 2.65
C LEU A 77 17.93 5.05 2.75
N ASP A 78 18.42 6.13 2.13
CA ASP A 78 19.86 6.38 2.01
C ASP A 78 20.46 7.22 3.14
N ASN A 79 19.68 8.08 3.82
CA ASN A 79 20.19 8.95 4.90
C ASN A 79 19.41 8.73 6.19
N ILE A 80 19.96 7.95 7.13
CA ILE A 80 19.31 7.73 8.42
C ILE A 80 20.30 8.00 9.54
N GLN A 81 19.84 8.76 10.55
CA GLN A 81 20.61 9.10 11.75
C GLN A 81 19.96 8.46 12.97
N THR A 82 20.69 7.59 13.67
CA THR A 82 20.24 7.02 14.94
C THR A 82 20.98 7.69 16.09
N ASN A 83 20.23 8.28 17.03
CA ASN A 83 20.78 8.88 18.24
C ASN A 83 20.55 7.95 19.42
N LEU A 84 21.60 7.24 19.82
CA LEU A 84 21.60 6.37 20.99
C LEU A 84 22.30 7.10 22.15
N ASN A 85 21.54 7.76 23.02
CA ASN A 85 22.09 8.28 24.28
C ASN A 85 22.25 7.10 25.24
N MET A 86 23.47 6.54 25.31
CA MET A 86 23.76 5.28 26.01
C MET A 86 24.49 5.49 27.36
N PRO A 87 23.76 5.57 28.49
CA PRO A 87 24.38 5.41 29.82
C PRO A 87 24.00 4.13 30.60
N ASN A 88 22.94 3.36 30.25
CA ASN A 88 22.38 2.27 31.11
C ASN A 88 21.99 0.97 30.35
N ASP A 89 21.44 -0.04 31.03
CA ASP A 89 21.05 -1.35 30.43
C ASP A 89 19.56 -1.47 30.03
N SER A 90 18.75 -0.40 30.20
CA SER A 90 17.30 -0.45 29.96
C SER A 90 16.77 0.83 29.28
N TYR A 91 16.11 0.66 28.14
CA TYR A 91 15.74 1.76 27.23
C TYR A 91 14.28 1.71 26.77
N VAL A 92 13.74 2.89 26.45
CA VAL A 92 12.49 3.03 25.70
C VAL A 92 12.68 4.00 24.54
N LEU A 93 11.92 3.79 23.46
CA LEU A 93 11.83 4.75 22.37
C LEU A 93 11.35 6.09 22.93
N ASN A 94 12.15 7.15 22.77
CA ASN A 94 11.78 8.51 23.16
C ASN A 94 11.06 9.22 22.02
N ASP A 95 11.68 9.27 20.84
CA ASP A 95 11.10 9.91 19.67
C ASP A 95 11.57 9.23 18.38
N PHE A 96 10.79 9.42 17.31
CA PHE A 96 11.31 9.25 15.96
C PHE A 96 10.68 10.23 14.99
N THR A 97 11.48 10.71 14.05
CA THR A 97 11.10 11.69 13.04
C THR A 97 11.40 11.14 11.64
N ILE A 98 10.44 11.27 10.72
CA ILE A 98 10.57 10.88 9.31
C ILE A 98 10.34 12.13 8.45
N LYS A 99 11.24 12.41 7.52
CA LYS A 99 11.16 13.56 6.61
C LYS A 99 11.54 13.17 5.19
N GLY A 100 11.00 13.90 4.21
CA GLY A 100 11.45 13.87 2.81
C GLY A 100 11.36 12.51 2.12
N ILE A 101 10.44 11.62 2.52
CA ILE A 101 10.31 10.31 1.85
C ILE A 101 9.78 10.50 0.43
N GLU A 102 10.52 10.00 -0.55
CA GLU A 102 10.11 9.84 -1.94
C GLU A 102 10.31 8.37 -2.35
N ILE A 103 9.25 7.75 -2.86
CA ILE A 103 9.24 6.36 -3.32
C ILE A 103 8.93 6.38 -4.81
N ASP A 104 9.81 5.77 -5.61
CA ASP A 104 9.56 5.57 -7.02
C ASP A 104 8.48 4.48 -7.16
N GLY A 105 7.53 4.68 -8.07
CA GLY A 105 6.46 3.74 -8.34
C GLY A 105 6.33 3.49 -9.82
N PHE A 106 6.12 2.25 -10.22
CA PHE A 106 5.94 1.89 -11.62
C PHE A 106 4.58 1.23 -11.80
N LEU A 107 3.71 1.84 -12.60
CA LEU A 107 2.45 1.26 -12.99
C LEU A 107 2.58 0.66 -14.38
N LYS A 108 2.60 -0.67 -14.47
CA LYS A 108 2.79 -1.41 -15.71
C LYS A 108 1.46 -1.89 -16.25
N GLN A 109 1.08 -1.40 -17.44
CA GLN A 109 -0.01 -1.94 -18.23
C GLN A 109 0.53 -2.99 -19.21
N SER A 110 -0.06 -4.18 -19.24
CA SER A 110 0.30 -5.23 -20.20
C SER A 110 -0.91 -5.81 -20.90
N PHE A 111 -0.78 -6.17 -22.18
CA PHE A 111 -1.89 -6.69 -22.96
C PHE A 111 -1.42 -7.61 -24.09
N ILE A 112 -2.31 -8.49 -24.53
CA ILE A 112 -2.04 -9.47 -25.58
C ILE A 112 -3.06 -9.25 -26.70
N ARG A 113 -2.55 -9.07 -27.94
CA ARG A 113 -3.38 -9.01 -29.15
C ARG A 113 -2.92 -10.07 -30.14
N GLU A 114 -3.85 -10.65 -30.89
CA GLU A 114 -3.55 -11.65 -31.91
C GLU A 114 -2.52 -11.14 -32.94
N THR A 115 -2.64 -9.88 -33.36
CA THR A 115 -1.82 -9.29 -34.42
C THR A 115 -0.42 -8.88 -33.97
N THR A 116 -0.27 -8.44 -32.71
CA THR A 116 0.98 -7.85 -32.22
C THR A 116 1.65 -8.64 -31.10
N GLY A 117 1.03 -9.72 -30.63
CA GLY A 117 1.48 -10.46 -29.46
C GLY A 117 1.36 -9.66 -28.16
N PHE A 118 2.23 -10.00 -27.21
CA PHE A 118 2.36 -9.31 -25.92
C PHE A 118 2.95 -7.92 -26.10
N ARG A 119 2.37 -6.94 -25.41
CA ARG A 119 2.82 -5.56 -25.34
C ARG A 119 2.71 -5.08 -23.91
N GLU A 120 3.56 -4.13 -23.57
CA GLU A 120 3.56 -3.46 -22.28
C GLU A 120 3.87 -1.99 -22.42
N ARG A 121 3.40 -1.22 -21.45
CA ARG A 121 3.72 0.18 -21.22
C ARG A 121 3.84 0.38 -19.73
N THR A 122 4.79 1.21 -19.31
CA THR A 122 4.96 1.60 -17.91
C THR A 122 4.72 3.09 -17.78
N PHE A 123 4.08 3.47 -16.67
CA PHE A 123 3.92 4.84 -16.24
C PHE A 123 4.72 5.04 -14.96
N ASP A 124 5.54 6.10 -14.94
CA ASP A 124 6.31 6.46 -13.76
C ASP A 124 5.38 7.20 -12.77
N LEU A 125 5.40 6.79 -11.51
CA LEU A 125 4.72 7.41 -10.40
C LEU A 125 5.74 7.81 -9.34
N THR A 126 5.41 8.82 -8.56
CA THR A 126 6.15 9.18 -7.34
C THR A 126 5.16 9.15 -6.18
N ILE A 127 5.52 8.45 -5.10
CA ILE A 127 4.81 8.54 -3.82
C ILE A 127 5.63 9.41 -2.87
N ARG A 128 5.14 10.62 -2.56
CA ARG A 128 5.87 11.65 -1.84
C ARG A 128 5.23 11.93 -0.48
N GLN A 129 6.03 11.98 0.57
CA GLN A 129 5.58 12.43 1.88
C GLN A 129 5.17 13.90 1.85
N ILE A 130 4.01 14.20 2.43
CA ILE A 130 3.42 15.56 2.40
C ILE A 130 4.10 16.47 3.43
N LYS A 131 4.34 15.96 4.64
CA LYS A 131 4.86 16.72 5.79
C LYS A 131 5.71 15.82 6.68
N ASP A 132 6.61 16.44 7.44
CA ASP A 132 7.39 15.77 8.48
C ASP A 132 6.47 15.01 9.43
N PHE A 133 6.87 13.80 9.78
CA PHE A 133 6.18 12.96 10.74
C PHE A 133 7.03 12.87 11.99
N ASP A 134 6.47 13.25 13.13
CA ASP A 134 7.13 13.23 14.43
C ASP A 134 6.32 12.37 15.41
N TYR A 135 6.97 11.37 15.98
CA TYR A 135 6.45 10.58 17.08
C TYR A 135 7.23 10.91 18.35
N MET A 136 6.53 11.12 19.46
CA MET A 136 7.14 11.33 20.77
C MET A 136 6.44 10.46 21.82
N TYR A 137 7.23 9.70 22.57
CA TYR A 137 6.78 8.89 23.70
C TYR A 137 6.62 9.80 24.93
N LEU A 138 5.38 9.98 25.39
CA LEU A 138 5.10 10.65 26.66
C LEU A 138 4.60 9.65 27.70
N SER A 139 5.07 9.82 28.93
CA SER A 139 4.60 9.09 30.11
C SER A 139 3.23 9.54 30.62
N SER A 140 2.62 10.58 30.03
CA SER A 140 1.33 11.15 30.42
C SER A 140 0.27 10.99 29.31
N GLU A 141 -0.92 10.50 29.68
CA GLU A 141 -2.01 10.03 28.79
C GLU A 141 -2.71 11.08 27.90
N ASP A 142 -2.28 12.35 27.87
CA ASP A 142 -3.18 13.46 27.49
C ASP A 142 -2.77 14.33 26.28
N SER A 143 -2.04 13.79 25.31
CA SER A 143 -1.75 14.50 24.05
C SER A 143 -2.21 13.72 22.82
N LEU A 144 -3.13 14.31 22.06
CA LEU A 144 -3.55 13.87 20.73
C LEU A 144 -2.40 14.11 19.75
N TYR A 145 -1.55 13.11 19.52
CA TYR A 145 -0.54 13.19 18.47
C TYR A 145 -1.11 12.76 17.13
N ASP A 146 -0.59 13.40 16.08
CA ASP A 146 -0.86 12.99 14.71
C ASP A 146 -0.08 11.70 14.42
N THR A 147 -0.80 10.58 14.41
CA THR A 147 -0.27 9.28 14.05
C THR A 147 -0.29 9.05 12.53
N ASN A 148 -0.64 10.05 11.73
CA ASN A 148 -0.78 9.91 10.29
C ASN A 148 0.52 10.28 9.57
N LEU A 149 1.08 9.29 8.89
CA LEU A 149 2.12 9.49 7.88
C LEU A 149 1.42 9.64 6.53
N GLU A 150 1.47 10.85 5.97
CA GLU A 150 0.70 11.24 4.79
C GLU A 150 1.56 11.26 3.51
N PHE A 151 1.02 10.69 2.43
CA PHE A 151 1.66 10.61 1.13
C PHE A 151 0.75 11.10 0.00
N ASP A 152 1.32 11.80 -0.98
CA ASP A 152 0.71 12.06 -2.27
C ASP A 152 1.22 11.07 -3.33
N VAL A 153 0.31 10.57 -4.16
CA VAL A 153 0.63 9.76 -5.35
C VAL A 153 0.54 10.65 -6.59
N LEU A 154 1.70 10.87 -7.21
CA LEU A 154 1.95 11.81 -8.30
C LEU A 154 2.41 11.07 -9.56
N LEU A 155 2.24 11.69 -10.73
CA LEU A 155 2.67 11.15 -12.02
C LEU A 155 4.03 11.72 -12.44
N GLY A 156 4.90 10.86 -12.95
CA GLY A 156 6.26 11.18 -13.38
C GLY A 156 7.31 11.00 -12.28
N HIS A 157 8.54 11.41 -12.60
CA HIS A 157 9.67 11.39 -11.68
C HIS A 157 9.86 12.74 -10.98
N THR A 158 10.51 12.71 -9.82
CA THR A 158 10.77 13.93 -9.04
C THR A 158 11.87 14.81 -9.62
N LYS A 159 12.73 14.23 -10.45
CA LYS A 159 13.93 14.86 -11.01
C LYS A 159 13.69 15.57 -12.34
N ASP A 160 12.59 15.30 -13.03
CA ASP A 160 12.30 15.88 -14.33
C ASP A 160 10.80 16.00 -14.64
N ASN A 161 10.46 16.97 -15.49
CA ASN A 161 9.11 17.22 -15.99
C ASN A 161 8.77 16.40 -17.26
N ASP A 162 9.79 15.84 -17.92
CA ASP A 162 9.63 15.19 -19.22
C ASP A 162 8.89 13.85 -19.07
N SER A 163 9.15 13.10 -17.99
CA SER A 163 8.40 11.89 -17.64
C SER A 163 6.91 12.16 -17.48
N TYR A 164 6.53 13.21 -16.72
CA TYR A 164 5.12 13.60 -16.59
C TYR A 164 4.50 13.90 -17.96
N THR A 165 5.17 14.74 -18.76
CA THR A 165 4.65 15.17 -20.06
C THR A 165 4.48 14.00 -21.04
N LYS A 166 5.43 13.06 -21.04
CA LYS A 166 5.41 11.86 -21.88
C LYS A 166 4.27 10.90 -21.50
N ASP A 167 4.01 10.77 -20.20
CA ASP A 167 3.09 9.77 -19.68
C ASP A 167 1.66 10.28 -19.52
N LEU A 168 1.46 11.59 -19.34
CA LEU A 168 0.17 12.23 -19.03
C LEU A 168 -0.99 11.77 -19.92
N ASP A 169 -0.87 11.93 -21.25
CA ASP A 169 -1.96 11.59 -22.17
C ASP A 169 -2.32 10.10 -22.10
N GLY A 170 -1.30 9.25 -22.01
CA GLY A 170 -1.50 7.81 -21.93
C GLY A 170 -2.04 7.33 -20.61
N PHE A 171 -1.59 7.95 -19.51
CA PHE A 171 -2.05 7.63 -18.17
C PHE A 171 -3.50 8.09 -18.01
N THR A 172 -3.84 9.28 -18.51
CA THR A 172 -5.21 9.81 -18.48
C THR A 172 -6.15 8.92 -19.30
N GLU A 173 -5.74 8.46 -20.49
CA GLU A 173 -6.54 7.49 -21.26
C GLU A 173 -6.77 6.19 -20.47
N LEU A 174 -5.71 5.62 -19.90
CA LEU A 174 -5.80 4.41 -19.09
C LEU A 174 -6.71 4.62 -17.86
N TRP A 175 -6.39 5.62 -17.05
CA TRP A 175 -7.00 5.85 -15.74
C TRP A 175 -8.44 6.32 -15.88
N ASP A 176 -8.71 7.36 -16.67
CA ASP A 176 -10.04 7.98 -16.70
C ASP A 176 -11.02 7.30 -17.65
N LYS A 177 -10.53 6.62 -18.70
CA LYS A 177 -11.40 6.05 -19.75
C LYS A 177 -11.38 4.53 -19.82
N GLU A 178 -10.22 3.90 -19.71
CA GLU A 178 -10.11 2.45 -19.85
C GLU A 178 -10.34 1.69 -18.54
N LEU A 179 -10.07 2.30 -17.38
CA LEU A 179 -10.24 1.69 -16.06
C LEU A 179 -11.58 2.07 -15.40
N PRO A 180 -12.49 1.11 -15.18
CA PRO A 180 -13.66 1.33 -14.34
C PRO A 180 -13.28 1.66 -12.88
N THR A 181 -14.15 2.39 -12.18
CA THR A 181 -13.92 2.81 -10.78
C THR A 181 -13.60 1.66 -9.82
N SER A 182 -14.17 0.47 -10.05
CA SER A 182 -13.87 -0.75 -9.28
C SER A 182 -12.39 -1.14 -9.39
N PHE A 183 -11.83 -1.09 -10.59
CA PHE A 183 -10.44 -1.40 -10.86
C PHE A 183 -9.50 -0.27 -10.42
N GLN A 184 -9.87 0.99 -10.61
CA GLN A 184 -9.12 2.12 -10.04
C GLN A 184 -8.96 1.96 -8.52
N SER A 185 -10.04 1.60 -7.83
CA SER A 185 -10.02 1.35 -6.38
C SER A 185 -9.12 0.16 -6.01
N ALA A 186 -9.12 -0.90 -6.81
CA ALA A 186 -8.24 -2.06 -6.61
C ALA A 186 -6.76 -1.67 -6.76
N ILE A 187 -6.42 -0.94 -7.82
CA ILE A 187 -5.05 -0.46 -8.09
C ILE A 187 -4.60 0.53 -7.02
N THR A 188 -5.49 1.43 -6.59
CA THR A 188 -5.24 2.37 -5.47
C THR A 188 -4.86 1.61 -4.21
N ASN A 189 -5.64 0.58 -3.84
CA ASN A 189 -5.33 -0.25 -2.68
C ASN A 189 -4.02 -1.04 -2.84
N GLU A 190 -3.72 -1.49 -4.06
CA GLU A 190 -2.44 -2.15 -4.37
C GLU A 190 -1.27 -1.20 -4.14
N ILE A 191 -1.34 0.03 -4.66
CA ILE A 191 -0.34 1.08 -4.45
C ILE A 191 -0.14 1.32 -2.94
N MET A 192 -1.23 1.53 -2.19
CA MET A 192 -1.17 1.79 -0.75
C MET A 192 -0.49 0.63 0.01
N ASN A 193 -0.92 -0.60 -0.25
CA ASN A 193 -0.43 -1.78 0.47
C ASN A 193 1.04 -2.06 0.15
N GLN A 194 1.41 -2.10 -1.14
CA GLN A 194 2.78 -2.38 -1.53
C GLN A 194 3.74 -1.29 -1.05
N THR A 195 3.35 -0.02 -1.13
CA THR A 195 4.15 1.10 -0.64
C THR A 195 4.33 1.03 0.87
N THR A 196 3.26 0.77 1.62
CA THR A 196 3.30 0.62 3.08
C THR A 196 4.21 -0.56 3.48
N ASP A 197 4.07 -1.71 2.82
CA ASP A 197 4.85 -2.90 3.12
C ASP A 197 6.34 -2.69 2.79
N LEU A 198 6.67 -2.07 1.65
CA LEU A 198 8.03 -1.72 1.28
C LEU A 198 8.64 -0.75 2.29
N PHE A 199 7.94 0.34 2.61
CA PHE A 199 8.42 1.31 3.60
C PHE A 199 8.71 0.66 4.95
N ARG A 200 7.76 -0.15 5.45
CA ARG A 200 7.91 -0.85 6.73
C ARG A 200 9.10 -1.80 6.73
N SER A 201 9.27 -2.57 5.65
CA SER A 201 10.37 -3.52 5.54
C SER A 201 11.72 -2.83 5.43
N GLN A 202 11.82 -1.72 4.71
CA GLN A 202 13.04 -0.89 4.63
C GLN A 202 13.42 -0.30 6.00
N VAL A 203 12.44 0.26 6.73
CA VAL A 203 12.69 0.76 8.10
C VAL A 203 13.16 -0.40 9.00
N ILE A 204 12.47 -1.54 9.03
CA ILE A 204 12.86 -2.68 9.87
C ILE A 204 14.27 -3.18 9.53
N ALA A 205 14.58 -3.34 8.24
CA ALA A 205 15.89 -3.80 7.78
C ALA A 205 17.00 -2.86 8.24
N TYR A 206 16.82 -1.56 8.06
CA TYR A 206 17.79 -0.56 8.52
C TYR A 206 18.02 -0.61 10.03
N LEU A 207 16.94 -0.71 10.82
CA LEU A 207 17.04 -0.75 12.27
C LEU A 207 17.82 -1.98 12.75
N ALA A 208 17.64 -3.10 12.08
CA ALA A 208 18.44 -4.29 12.34
C ALA A 208 19.94 -4.05 12.10
N GLU A 209 20.32 -3.24 11.10
CA GLU A 209 21.72 -2.87 10.83
C GLU A 209 22.31 -1.91 11.87
N GLN A 210 21.49 -1.03 12.46
CA GLN A 210 21.92 -0.07 13.49
C GLN A 210 22.00 -0.66 14.91
N GLY A 211 21.94 -1.99 15.05
CA GLY A 211 22.06 -2.63 16.36
C GLY A 211 20.80 -2.53 17.22
N ILE A 212 19.61 -2.24 16.66
CA ILE A 212 18.35 -2.36 17.45
C ILE A 212 18.12 -3.79 17.92
N ASN A 213 18.68 -4.78 17.24
CA ASN A 213 18.67 -6.17 17.70
C ASN A 213 19.47 -6.38 18.99
N ASP A 214 20.45 -5.51 19.26
CA ASP A 214 21.25 -5.51 20.48
C ASP A 214 20.55 -4.79 21.65
N LEU A 215 19.46 -4.05 21.37
CA LEU A 215 18.62 -3.47 22.40
C LEU A 215 17.84 -4.56 23.16
N ASP A 216 17.49 -4.24 24.41
CA ASP A 216 16.69 -5.11 25.25
C ASP A 216 15.29 -5.42 24.65
N GLN A 217 14.58 -6.38 25.25
CA GLN A 217 13.27 -6.80 24.76
C GLN A 217 12.21 -5.68 24.86
N GLU A 218 12.34 -4.79 25.83
CA GLU A 218 11.41 -3.70 26.10
C GLU A 218 11.54 -2.59 25.06
N ALA A 219 12.76 -2.17 24.74
CA ALA A 219 13.04 -1.20 23.69
C ALA A 219 12.52 -1.66 22.32
N ARG A 220 12.79 -2.92 21.95
CA ARG A 220 12.29 -3.52 20.69
C ARG A 220 10.76 -3.57 20.66
N LYS A 221 10.12 -3.91 21.78
CA LYS A 221 8.66 -3.94 21.90
C LYS A 221 8.06 -2.53 21.83
N SER A 222 8.68 -1.55 22.48
CA SER A 222 8.26 -0.15 22.46
C SER A 222 8.27 0.39 21.03
N PHE A 223 9.38 0.21 20.31
CA PHE A 223 9.48 0.58 18.89
C PHE A 223 8.43 -0.13 18.02
N ALA A 224 8.29 -1.46 18.16
CA ALA A 224 7.32 -2.22 17.37
C ALA A 224 5.88 -1.77 17.61
N ASN A 225 5.54 -1.35 18.83
CA ASN A 225 4.21 -0.82 19.15
C ASN A 225 4.00 0.58 18.55
N ALA A 226 4.98 1.46 18.69
CA ALA A 226 4.95 2.79 18.08
C ALA A 226 4.79 2.71 16.56
N PHE A 227 5.59 1.87 15.90
CA PHE A 227 5.55 1.68 14.46
C PHE A 227 4.22 1.09 13.96
N LYS A 228 3.58 0.22 14.76
CA LYS A 228 2.23 -0.30 14.48
C LYS A 228 1.14 0.76 14.61
N SER A 229 1.37 1.82 15.39
CA SER A 229 0.41 2.90 15.60
C SER A 229 0.38 3.90 14.45
N ILE A 230 1.38 3.88 13.56
CA ILE A 230 1.42 4.77 12.39
C ILE A 230 0.33 4.37 11.40
N HIS A 231 -0.54 5.33 11.11
CA HIS A 231 -1.55 5.25 10.07
C HIS A 231 -1.00 5.85 8.78
N PHE A 232 -0.96 5.06 7.72
CA PHE A 232 -0.51 5.51 6.41
C PHE A 232 -1.72 6.06 5.64
N LEU A 233 -1.68 7.35 5.32
CA LEU A 233 -2.73 8.02 4.56
C LEU A 233 -2.19 8.39 3.18
N PHE A 234 -3.00 8.17 2.15
CA PHE A 234 -2.62 8.41 0.76
C PHE A 234 -3.67 9.29 0.09
N SER A 235 -3.21 10.36 -0.57
CA SER A 235 -3.98 11.14 -1.53
C SER A 235 -3.53 10.83 -2.95
N PHE A 236 -4.49 10.70 -3.86
CA PHE A 236 -4.25 10.38 -5.26
C PHE A 236 -4.66 11.58 -6.10
N SER A 237 -3.69 12.36 -6.56
CA SER A 237 -3.95 13.50 -7.44
C SER A 237 -3.42 13.29 -8.86
N PHE A 238 -2.40 12.44 -9.04
CA PHE A 238 -1.70 12.23 -10.32
C PHE A 238 -1.22 13.54 -10.97
N ASP A 239 -0.99 14.56 -10.15
CA ASP A 239 -0.34 15.79 -10.58
C ASP A 239 1.12 15.51 -10.90
N ASN A 240 1.78 16.50 -11.52
CA ASN A 240 3.18 16.41 -11.86
C ASN A 240 4.07 16.22 -10.62
N ALA A 241 4.84 15.14 -10.62
CA ALA A 241 5.78 14.81 -9.56
C ALA A 241 6.98 15.77 -9.51
N TYR A 242 7.32 16.45 -10.61
CA TYR A 242 8.49 17.31 -10.67
C TYR A 242 8.41 18.45 -9.65
N LYS A 243 9.35 18.44 -8.70
CA LYS A 243 9.52 19.50 -7.72
C LYS A 243 11.01 19.79 -7.55
N PRO A 244 11.51 20.93 -8.05
CA PRO A 244 12.89 21.33 -7.75
C PRO A 244 12.99 21.56 -6.23
N ASP A 245 14.10 21.10 -5.65
CA ASP A 245 14.44 21.25 -4.22
C ASP A 245 13.61 20.37 -3.28
N VAL A 246 13.94 19.06 -3.25
CA VAL A 246 13.45 18.12 -2.24
C VAL A 246 14.55 17.88 -1.22
N GLU A 247 14.24 18.06 0.06
CA GLU A 247 15.15 17.65 1.12
C GLU A 247 15.34 16.13 1.08
N PRO A 248 16.57 15.63 1.25
CA PRO A 248 16.80 14.20 1.23
C PRO A 248 15.97 13.51 2.31
N ALA A 249 15.42 12.33 1.97
CA ALA A 249 14.76 11.47 2.91
C ALA A 249 15.62 11.27 4.16
N SER A 250 15.05 11.50 5.34
CA SER A 250 15.72 11.26 6.60
C SER A 250 14.81 10.58 7.63
N LEU A 251 15.40 9.68 8.40
CA LEU A 251 14.80 9.08 9.58
C LEU A 251 15.72 9.38 10.76
N THR A 252 15.16 9.91 11.83
CA THR A 252 15.85 10.14 13.11
C THR A 252 15.15 9.34 14.18
N ILE A 253 15.90 8.60 14.99
CA ILE A 253 15.33 7.82 16.09
C ILE A 253 16.16 8.05 17.34
N SER A 254 15.47 8.38 18.44
CA SER A 254 16.07 8.62 19.74
C SER A 254 15.52 7.65 20.77
N PHE A 255 16.41 7.04 21.54
CA PHE A 255 16.07 6.20 22.69
C PHE A 255 16.59 6.87 23.97
N ASP A 256 15.78 6.81 25.01
CA ASP A 256 16.16 7.30 26.35
C ASP A 256 16.23 6.15 27.34
N SER A 257 17.12 6.30 28.32
CA SER A 257 17.18 5.41 29.47
C SER A 257 15.86 5.50 30.24
N LEU A 258 15.31 4.36 30.62
CA LEU A 258 14.15 4.34 31.49
C LEU A 258 14.45 5.11 32.80
N PRO A 259 13.53 5.97 33.28
CA PRO A 259 13.67 6.61 34.59
C PRO A 259 13.33 5.58 35.68
N PHE A 260 14.20 4.58 35.87
CA PHE A 260 14.20 3.68 37.01
C PHE A 260 15.63 3.40 37.46
#